data_AF-A0AAE5CC65-F1
#
_entry.id   AF-A0AAE5CC65-F1
#
_cell.length_a   1.000
_cell.length_b   1.000
_cell.length_c   1.000
_cell.angle_alpha   90.00
_cell.angle_beta   90.00
_cell.angle_gamma   90.00
#
_symmetry.space_group_name_H-M   'P 1'
#
loop_
_entity.id
_entity.type
_entity.pdbx_description
1 polymer ?
#
loop_
_entity_poly.entity_id
_entity_poly.type
_entity_poly.pdbx_seq_one_letter_code
_entity_poly.pdbx_strand_id
1 'polypeptide(L)'
;MNSQRILLVHEAGPIRSALASALASAGHDVRIAKEKPKNADEFDAVVYGAGFAAPDDPDPLHIAVQRPVNMEELRRVLRSS
;
A
#
# COMPACT_ATOMS: atom_id res chain seq x y z
N MET A 1 13.36 -6.34 13.30
CA MET A 1 12.12 -6.06 12.56
C MET A 1 11.96 -4.55 12.55
N ASN A 2 11.88 -3.91 11.38
CA ASN A 2 11.70 -2.45 11.28
C ASN A 2 10.22 -2.12 11.47
N SER A 3 9.85 -1.56 12.62
CA SER A 3 8.52 -1.01 12.85
C SER A 3 8.36 0.27 12.05
N GLN A 4 7.33 0.33 11.22
CA GLN A 4 6.97 1.51 10.43
C GLN A 4 5.71 2.14 10.99
N ARG A 5 5.59 3.46 10.90
CA ARG A 5 4.38 4.22 11.19
C ARG A 5 3.49 4.23 9.97
N ILE A 6 2.35 3.56 10.05
CA ILE A 6 1.41 3.39 8.93
C ILE A 6 0.12 4.12 9.26
N LEU A 7 -0.30 5.00 8.37
CA LEU A 7 -1.59 5.66 8.43
C LEU A 7 -2.59 4.88 7.56
N LEU A 8 -3.62 4.30 8.18
CA LEU A 8 -4.74 3.67 7.49
C LEU A 8 -5.90 4.67 7.36
N VAL A 9 -6.13 5.19 6.16
CA VAL A 9 -7.26 6.06 5.83
C VAL A 9 -8.40 5.20 5.30
N HIS A 10 -9.40 4.92 6.15
CA HIS A 10 -10.50 4.03 5.80
C HIS A 10 -11.78 4.39 6.57
N GLU A 11 -12.92 4.38 5.87
CA GLU A 11 -14.25 4.44 6.49
C GLU A 11 -14.46 3.25 7.46
N ALA A 12 -15.34 3.42 8.43
CA ALA A 12 -15.60 2.38 9.42
C ALA A 12 -16.15 1.11 8.74
N GLY A 13 -15.53 -0.04 9.01
CA GLY A 13 -15.96 -1.31 8.42
C GLY A 13 -15.13 -2.50 8.88
N PRO A 14 -15.56 -3.74 8.56
CA PRO A 14 -14.88 -4.96 8.96
C PRO A 14 -13.48 -5.09 8.32
N ILE A 15 -13.32 -4.61 7.08
CA ILE A 15 -12.05 -4.61 6.35
C ILE A 15 -11.00 -3.75 7.08
N ARG A 16 -11.40 -2.56 7.55
CA ARG A 16 -10.54 -1.67 8.33
C ARG A 16 -9.95 -2.36 9.55
N SER A 17 -10.80 -3.06 10.32
CA SER A 17 -10.37 -3.75 11.53
C SER A 17 -9.42 -4.90 11.21
N ALA A 18 -9.72 -5.71 10.19
CA ALA A 18 -8.87 -6.81 9.76
C ALA A 18 -7.49 -6.33 9.30
N LEU A 19 -7.45 -5.26 8.50
CA LEU A 19 -6.20 -4.68 7.99
C LEU A 19 -5.37 -4.04 9.10
N ALA A 20 -5.99 -3.30 10.02
CA ALA A 20 -5.29 -2.74 11.18
C ALA A 20 -4.69 -3.84 12.06
N SER A 21 -5.44 -4.91 12.33
CA SER A 21 -4.93 -6.06 13.09
C SER A 21 -3.78 -6.77 12.38
N ALA A 22 -3.85 -6.94 11.06
CA ALA A 22 -2.77 -7.57 10.29
C ALA A 22 -1.48 -6.74 10.32
N LEU A 23 -1.58 -5.42 10.12
CA LEU A 23 -0.43 -4.51 10.17
C LEU A 23 0.18 -4.42 11.59
N ALA A 24 -0.65 -4.35 12.62
CA ALA A 24 -0.19 -4.38 14.00
C ALA A 24 0.50 -5.73 14.33
N SER A 25 -0.06 -6.85 13.85
CA SER A 25 0.53 -8.18 14.05
C SER A 25 1.86 -8.36 13.32
N ALA A 26 2.11 -7.62 12.25
CA ALA A 26 3.40 -7.57 11.57
C ALA A 26 4.44 -6.68 12.29
N GLY A 27 4.04 -6.01 13.38
CA GLY A 27 4.92 -5.18 14.21
C GLY A 27 4.98 -3.71 13.76
N HIS A 28 4.01 -3.23 12.99
CA HIS A 28 3.92 -1.83 12.58
C HIS A 28 3.07 -1.01 13.58
N ASP A 29 3.38 0.29 13.68
CA ASP A 29 2.57 1.25 14.43
C ASP A 29 1.47 1.77 13.51
N VAL A 30 0.22 1.42 13.79
CA VAL A 30 -0.91 1.69 12.90
C VAL A 30 -1.81 2.77 13.49
N ARG A 31 -1.99 3.87 12.75
CA ARG A 31 -3.00 4.90 13.07
C ARG A 31 -4.13 4.86 12.08
N ILE A 32 -5.36 4.84 12.57
CA ILE A 32 -6.56 4.80 11.74
C ILE A 32 -7.15 6.20 11.68
N ALA A 33 -7.44 6.69 10.47
CA ALA A 33 -8.11 7.95 10.24
C ALA A 33 -9.25 7.77 9.23
N LYS A 34 -10.27 8.64 9.32
CA LYS A 34 -11.37 8.68 8.33
C LYS A 34 -10.98 9.46 7.07
N GLU A 35 -10.01 10.35 7.19
CA GLU A 35 -9.51 11.23 6.13
C GLU A 35 -7.99 11.40 6.29
N LYS A 36 -7.28 11.78 5.21
CA LYS A 36 -5.84 12.03 5.26
C LYS A 36 -5.57 13.27 6.14
N PRO A 37 -4.92 13.15 7.30
CA PRO A 37 -4.60 14.28 8.14
C PRO A 37 -3.46 15.09 7.51
N LYS A 38 -3.35 16.38 7.84
CA LYS A 38 -2.33 17.29 7.26
C LYS A 38 -0.90 16.87 7.56
N ASN A 39 -0.70 16.08 8.62
CA ASN A 39 0.58 15.56 9.07
C ASN A 39 0.82 14.11 8.59
N ALA A 40 0.25 13.73 7.44
CA ALA A 40 0.47 12.41 6.85
C ALA A 40 1.95 12.14 6.51
N ASP A 41 2.76 13.18 6.32
CA ASP A 41 4.21 13.07 6.09
C ASP A 41 5.00 12.54 7.31
N GLU A 42 4.41 12.51 8.51
CA GLU A 42 5.04 11.91 9.70
C GLU A 42 4.98 10.37 9.71
N PHE A 43 4.28 9.78 8.73
CA PHE A 43 4.10 8.34 8.56
C PHE A 43 5.01 7.83 7.45
N ASP A 44 5.60 6.65 7.67
CA ASP A 44 6.43 5.98 6.67
C ASP A 44 5.59 5.48 5.49
N ALA A 45 4.31 5.21 5.70
CA ALA A 45 3.37 4.79 4.66
C ALA A 45 1.93 5.23 4.95
N VAL A 46 1.16 5.49 3.88
CA VAL A 46 -0.27 5.77 3.94
C VAL A 46 -1.02 4.73 3.11
N VAL A 47 -1.98 4.04 3.72
CA VAL A 47 -2.81 3.03 3.07
C VAL A 47 -4.24 3.54 2.99
N TYR A 48 -4.80 3.54 1.78
CA TYR A 48 -6.17 3.95 1.53
C TYR A 48 -7.09 2.73 1.43
N GLY A 49 -8.23 2.80 2.10
CA GLY A 49 -9.29 1.81 1.99
C GLY A 49 -9.90 1.76 0.60
N ALA A 50 -10.44 0.60 0.22
CA ALA A 50 -11.18 0.44 -1.01
C ALA A 50 -12.35 1.45 -1.05
N GLY A 51 -12.34 2.34 -2.06
CA GLY A 51 -13.31 3.44 -2.21
C GLY A 51 -12.75 4.83 -1.89
N PHE A 52 -11.55 4.93 -1.31
CA PHE A 52 -10.81 6.19 -1.25
C PHE A 52 -9.85 6.26 -2.43
N ALA A 53 -10.11 7.20 -3.36
CA ALA A 53 -9.09 7.58 -4.33
C ALA A 53 -7.97 8.31 -3.58
N ALA A 54 -6.73 7.86 -3.76
CA ALA A 54 -5.60 8.69 -3.36
C ALA A 54 -5.73 10.00 -4.14
N PRO A 55 -5.69 11.18 -3.49
CA PRO A 55 -5.91 12.46 -4.17
C PRO A 55 -4.85 12.77 -5.26
N ASP A 56 -3.78 11.97 -5.32
CA ASP A 56 -2.67 12.09 -6.28
C ASP A 56 -2.69 11.01 -7.39
N ASP A 57 -3.66 10.07 -7.38
CA ASP A 57 -3.65 8.92 -8.28
C ASP A 57 -5.04 8.72 -8.94
N PRO A 58 -5.23 9.11 -10.21
CA PRO A 58 -6.46 8.84 -10.95
C PRO A 58 -6.57 7.39 -11.47
N ASP A 59 -5.72 6.45 -11.05
CA ASP A 59 -5.71 5.08 -11.57
C ASP A 59 -5.71 4.02 -10.44
N PRO A 60 -6.79 3.25 -10.25
CA PRO A 60 -6.93 2.34 -9.12
C PRO A 60 -6.06 1.05 -9.18
N LEU A 61 -5.07 0.97 -10.08
CA LEU A 61 -4.28 -0.26 -10.32
C LEU A 61 -2.79 -0.01 -10.67
N HIS A 62 -2.13 1.02 -10.11
CA HIS A 62 -0.68 1.17 -10.30
C HIS A 62 0.13 0.38 -9.25
N ILE A 63 0.32 -0.93 -9.47
CA ILE A 63 1.45 -1.64 -8.84
C ILE A 63 2.70 -1.15 -9.57
N ALA A 64 3.37 -0.13 -9.03
CA ALA A 64 4.67 0.31 -9.51
C ALA A 64 5.72 -0.78 -9.23
N VAL A 65 5.75 -1.83 -10.04
CA VAL A 65 6.88 -2.76 -10.09
C VAL A 65 8.04 -2.00 -10.71
N GLN A 66 8.80 -1.28 -9.88
CA GLN A 66 10.03 -0.56 -10.26
C GLN A 66 11.20 -1.51 -10.60
N ARG A 67 10.94 -2.62 -11.29
CA ARG A 67 12.01 -3.42 -11.90
C ARG A 67 11.91 -3.23 -13.41
N PRO A 68 12.89 -2.57 -14.06
CA PRO A 68 12.93 -2.58 -15.52
C PRO A 68 13.00 -4.05 -15.95
N VAL A 69 11.95 -4.51 -16.62
CA VAL A 69 11.93 -5.85 -17.19
C VAL A 69 13.07 -5.94 -18.21
N ASN A 70 14.08 -6.77 -17.91
CA ASN A 70 15.15 -7.01 -18.85
C ASN A 70 14.59 -7.85 -20.02
N MET A 71 14.29 -7.19 -21.14
CA MET A 71 13.69 -7.80 -22.33
C MET A 71 14.52 -8.96 -22.90
N GLU A 72 15.81 -9.01 -22.59
CA GLU A 72 16.70 -10.09 -23.02
C GLU A 72 16.45 -11.39 -22.25
N GLU A 73 16.11 -11.29 -20.96
CA GLU A 73 15.75 -12.44 -20.12
C GLU A 73 14.38 -13.00 -20.52
N LEU A 74 13.41 -12.11 -20.81
CA LEU A 74 12.08 -12.50 -21.28
C LEU A 74 12.13 -13.28 -22.61
N ARG A 75 12.99 -12.84 -23.53
CA ARG A 75 13.21 -13.50 -24.83
C ARG A 75 13.89 -14.86 -24.69
N ARG A 76 14.74 -15.06 -23.68
CA ARG A 76 15.38 -16.35 -23.42
C ARG A 76 14.37 -17.39 -22.96
N VAL A 77 13.44 -17.01 -22.07
CA VAL A 77 12.39 -17.91 -21.56
C VAL A 77 11.45 -18.37 -22.67
N LEU A 78 10.99 -17.45 -23.54
CA LEU A 78 10.06 -17.76 -24.63
C LEU A 78 10.64 -18.67 -25.72
N ARG A 79 11.97 -18.72 -25.88
CA ARG A 79 12.63 -19.57 -26.87
C ARG A 79 12.87 -21.00 -26.37
N SER A 80 12.58 -21.28 -25.11
CA SER A 80 12.79 -22.59 -24.48
C SER A 80 11.48 -23.35 -24.23
N SER A 81 10.37 -22.94 -24.85
CA SER A 81 9.12 -23.72 -24.96
C SER A 81 8.92 -24.27 -26.36
#